data_AF-A0A2M7AB62-F1
#
_entry.id   AF-A0A2M7AB62-F1
#
_cell.length_a   1.000
_cell.length_b   1.000
_cell.length_c   1.000
_cell.angle_alpha   90.00
_cell.angle_beta   90.00
_cell.angle_gamma   90.00
#
_symmetry.space_group_name_H-M   'P 1'
#
loop_
_entity.id
_entity.type
_entity.pdbx_description
1 polymer ?
#
loop_
_entity_poly.entity_id
_entity_poly.type
_entity_poly.pdbx_seq_one_letter_code
_entity_poly.pdbx_strand_id
1 'polypeptide(L)'
;MHNFEPKKVIAVGLQARHLPVPTTYDPSEDPPGSIDPLGTLGGAERIAEVLFPGLTARMWRPRLLTFAAMASVVAERLPPQAQGVQENAWQAARLGFERLFVSAVVRQQLSQPAERGRATRRLPGSSLARRALRAGDEPLGRSNFLKGQAVNGPYGVLARLARHLNIVDEDDRLGRSGEELLLAWAVDEGLPGLLDEDKGGSPGRQWLDRFVQTTASHVAEARWMRPGWSGWQDLAGRLRPDKVGREERRVLRNLLNGDAIRARCLELLCEPQVVSLFRSARDSGGRGNQDRTVLLEGILPSLFVGEHKEDRVIELTVHLADAYEEVASLLEAAFNGLLWGLTHRGGQAEPAELEADVHLLPVFRSICQQLPPSARRLQYLVVKIPSVPQVQDLNPIPPLDGLASQALSAAESPARLIETVISRHRDVQNPKRKGMWIELGERWTLLPGFGWAADAPPKPEVVYLHTFRVPNAYSFLGELGLAGMEVPDGEA
;
A
#
# COMPACT_ATOMS: atom_id res chain seq x y z
N MET A 1 -70.62 11.89 -22.51
CA MET A 1 -69.29 12.49 -22.81
C MET A 1 -68.77 13.11 -21.53
N HIS A 2 -67.80 12.46 -20.88
CA HIS A 2 -67.10 12.99 -19.71
C HIS A 2 -65.65 13.26 -20.14
N ASN A 3 -65.26 14.53 -20.08
CA ASN A 3 -63.92 14.99 -20.41
C ASN A 3 -62.94 14.58 -19.30
N PHE A 4 -61.94 13.77 -19.67
CA PHE A 4 -60.76 13.52 -18.85
C PHE A 4 -59.71 14.59 -19.18
N GLU A 5 -59.40 15.47 -18.24
CA GLU A 5 -58.21 16.31 -18.30
C GLU A 5 -56.97 15.51 -17.83
N PRO A 6 -55.85 15.56 -18.57
CA PRO A 6 -54.62 14.92 -18.15
C PRO A 6 -53.93 15.73 -17.04
N LYS A 7 -53.72 15.10 -15.88
CA LYS A 7 -52.92 15.67 -14.79
C LYS A 7 -51.46 15.84 -15.25
N LYS A 8 -50.99 17.10 -15.25
CA LYS A 8 -49.58 17.47 -15.37
C LYS A 8 -48.76 16.78 -14.27
N VAL A 9 -47.89 15.84 -14.65
CA VAL A 9 -46.83 15.33 -13.78
C VAL A 9 -45.74 16.39 -13.74
N ILE A 10 -45.60 17.07 -12.59
CA ILE A 10 -44.49 17.97 -12.33
C ILE A 10 -43.27 17.08 -12.04
N ALA A 11 -42.34 16.99 -12.99
CA ALA A 11 -41.04 16.38 -12.76
C ALA A 11 -40.28 17.27 -11.76
N VAL A 12 -40.25 16.86 -10.48
CA VAL A 12 -39.39 17.47 -9.48
C VAL A 12 -37.96 17.02 -9.78
N GLY A 13 -37.20 17.87 -10.46
CA GLY A 13 -35.77 17.64 -10.67
C GLY A 13 -35.06 17.53 -9.32
N LEU A 14 -34.27 16.45 -9.14
CA LEU A 14 -33.37 16.30 -8.00
C LEU A 14 -32.44 17.52 -7.95
N GLN A 15 -32.57 18.33 -6.91
CA GLN A 15 -31.70 19.49 -6.72
C GLN A 15 -30.24 19.02 -6.52
N ALA A 16 -29.28 19.75 -7.07
CA ALA A 16 -27.86 19.39 -7.09
C ALA A 16 -27.26 19.00 -5.72
N ARG A 17 -27.80 19.55 -4.62
CA ARG A 17 -27.41 19.20 -3.24
C ARG A 17 -27.74 17.75 -2.82
N HIS A 18 -28.62 17.08 -3.57
CA HIS A 18 -28.98 15.67 -3.37
C HIS A 18 -28.22 14.74 -4.34
N LEU A 19 -27.40 15.29 -5.23
CA LEU A 19 -26.49 14.47 -6.03
C LEU A 19 -25.33 14.04 -5.13
N PRO A 20 -24.93 12.77 -5.14
CA PRO A 20 -23.75 12.32 -4.42
C PRO A 20 -22.54 13.11 -4.91
N VAL A 21 -21.94 13.90 -4.03
CA VAL A 21 -20.69 14.60 -4.34
C VAL A 21 -19.59 13.55 -4.30
N PRO A 22 -18.80 13.36 -5.38
CA PRO A 22 -17.67 12.45 -5.34
C PRO A 22 -16.74 12.87 -4.19
N THR A 23 -16.45 11.93 -3.30
CA THR A 23 -15.43 12.13 -2.27
C THR A 23 -14.12 12.44 -2.99
N THR A 24 -13.46 13.55 -2.67
CA THR A 24 -12.14 13.85 -3.26
C THR A 24 -11.21 12.68 -2.96
N TYR A 25 -10.60 12.17 -4.01
CA TYR A 25 -9.66 11.05 -4.02
C TYR A 25 -8.57 11.24 -2.95
N ASP A 26 -8.43 10.27 -2.06
CA ASP A 26 -7.29 10.14 -1.16
C ASP A 26 -6.40 9.01 -1.71
N PRO A 27 -5.20 9.32 -2.25
CA PRO A 27 -4.31 8.33 -2.83
C PRO A 27 -3.91 7.20 -1.86
N SER A 28 -4.05 7.42 -0.54
CA SER A 28 -3.81 6.39 0.47
C SER A 28 -4.93 5.34 0.56
N GLU A 29 -6.10 5.60 -0.04
CA GLU A 29 -7.20 4.65 -0.11
C GLU A 29 -7.03 3.62 -1.22
N ASP A 30 -6.18 3.86 -2.21
CA ASP A 30 -6.05 2.99 -3.37
C ASP A 30 -5.54 1.60 -2.98
N PRO A 31 -6.37 0.54 -3.13
CA PRO A 31 -5.90 -0.83 -3.00
C PRO A 31 -4.67 -1.04 -3.87
N PRO A 32 -3.60 -1.68 -3.38
CA PRO A 32 -2.65 -2.35 -4.26
C PRO A 32 -3.50 -3.23 -5.20
N GLY A 33 -3.48 -2.91 -6.49
CA GLY A 33 -4.18 -3.72 -7.50
C GLY A 33 -5.68 -3.47 -7.64
N SER A 34 -6.18 -2.29 -7.24
CA SER A 34 -7.53 -1.85 -7.64
C SER A 34 -7.73 -1.93 -9.16
N ILE A 35 -6.63 -1.67 -9.88
CA ILE A 35 -6.49 -1.73 -11.34
C ILE A 35 -5.36 -2.73 -11.65
N ASP A 36 -5.59 -4.02 -11.37
CA ASP A 36 -4.71 -5.12 -11.76
C ASP A 36 -5.44 -6.02 -12.78
N PRO A 37 -5.50 -5.60 -14.06
CA PRO A 37 -6.27 -6.28 -15.08
C PRO A 37 -5.71 -7.68 -15.36
N LEU A 38 -4.39 -7.85 -15.27
CA LEU A 38 -3.68 -9.06 -15.62
C LEU A 38 -3.21 -9.88 -14.40
N GLY A 39 -3.54 -9.50 -13.18
CA GLY A 39 -3.25 -10.33 -12.00
C GLY A 39 -1.77 -10.43 -11.67
N THR A 40 -0.97 -9.43 -12.07
CA THR A 40 0.49 -9.45 -11.97
C THR A 40 0.97 -8.89 -10.63
N LEU A 41 0.13 -8.18 -9.88
CA LEU A 41 0.55 -7.61 -8.60
C LEU A 41 0.82 -8.68 -7.54
N GLY A 42 -0.04 -9.69 -7.44
CA GLY A 42 0.09 -10.71 -6.38
C GLY A 42 1.39 -11.51 -6.47
N GLY A 43 1.93 -11.72 -7.68
CA GLY A 43 3.25 -12.32 -7.87
C GLY A 43 4.37 -11.39 -7.40
N ALA A 44 4.35 -10.13 -7.83
CA ALA A 44 5.33 -9.13 -7.41
C ALA A 44 5.34 -8.91 -5.89
N GLU A 45 4.17 -8.88 -5.24
CA GLU A 45 4.07 -8.72 -3.78
C GLU A 45 4.71 -9.87 -3.01
N ARG A 46 4.63 -11.10 -3.51
CA ARG A 46 5.26 -12.30 -2.93
C ARG A 46 6.78 -12.31 -3.14
N ILE A 47 7.23 -11.87 -4.31
CA ILE A 47 8.66 -11.71 -4.59
C ILE A 47 9.24 -10.63 -3.65
N ALA A 48 8.57 -9.48 -3.52
CA ALA A 48 8.96 -8.40 -2.62
C ALA A 48 8.91 -8.80 -1.13
N GLU A 49 8.04 -9.74 -0.76
CA GLU A 49 7.97 -10.29 0.61
C GLU A 49 9.22 -11.01 1.03
N VAL A 50 9.95 -11.63 0.09
CA VAL A 50 11.22 -12.28 0.42
C VAL A 50 12.29 -11.24 0.77
N LEU A 51 12.36 -10.11 0.04
CA LEU A 51 13.37 -9.07 0.29
C LEU A 51 13.11 -8.29 1.58
N PHE A 52 11.85 -7.95 1.83
CA PHE A 52 11.45 -7.16 3.00
C PHE A 52 10.27 -7.83 3.73
N PRO A 53 10.50 -8.97 4.41
CA PRO A 53 9.44 -9.68 5.13
C PRO A 53 8.64 -8.76 6.05
N GLY A 54 7.31 -8.89 6.00
CA GLY A 54 6.37 -8.08 6.78
C GLY A 54 6.13 -6.66 6.27
N LEU A 55 7.04 -6.04 5.49
CA LEU A 55 6.82 -4.70 4.93
C LEU A 55 5.73 -4.71 3.84
N THR A 56 5.14 -3.57 3.53
CA THR A 56 4.24 -3.43 2.36
C THR A 56 4.48 -2.09 1.67
N ALA A 57 4.01 -1.96 0.43
CA ALA A 57 4.11 -0.73 -0.37
C ALA A 57 3.42 0.50 0.27
N ARG A 58 2.59 0.29 1.30
CA ARG A 58 1.88 1.34 2.03
C ARG A 58 2.56 1.75 3.34
N MET A 59 3.60 1.05 3.75
CA MET A 59 4.32 1.36 4.98
C MET A 59 5.37 2.42 4.72
N TRP A 60 5.14 3.62 5.23
CA TRP A 60 6.04 4.76 5.02
C TRP A 60 6.71 5.26 6.29
N ARG A 61 6.08 5.00 7.43
CA ARG A 61 6.41 5.65 8.70
C ARG A 61 6.67 4.58 9.76
N PRO A 62 7.93 4.32 10.14
CA PRO A 62 8.25 3.34 11.18
C PRO A 62 7.56 3.67 12.51
N ARG A 63 7.37 4.95 12.84
CA ARG A 63 6.70 5.35 14.10
C ARG A 63 5.24 4.89 14.20
N LEU A 64 4.61 4.54 13.08
CA LEU A 64 3.26 3.97 13.13
C LEU A 64 3.24 2.56 13.74
N LEU A 65 4.38 1.88 13.88
CA LEU A 65 4.50 0.66 14.69
C LEU A 65 4.30 0.96 16.18
N THR A 66 4.88 2.04 16.70
CA THR A 66 4.63 2.51 18.08
C THR A 66 3.18 2.92 18.27
N PHE A 67 2.59 3.60 17.26
CA PHE A 67 1.16 3.89 17.27
C PHE A 67 0.32 2.61 17.30
N ALA A 68 0.69 1.57 16.55
CA ALA A 68 -0.04 0.31 16.54
C ALA A 68 -0.03 -0.36 17.93
N ALA A 69 1.12 -0.41 18.58
CA ALA A 69 1.26 -0.88 19.96
C ALA A 69 0.36 -0.08 20.93
N MET A 70 0.40 1.26 20.84
CA MET A 70 -0.42 2.13 21.67
C MET A 70 -1.93 1.90 21.44
N ALA A 71 -2.34 1.75 20.17
CA ALA A 71 -3.73 1.52 19.83
C ALA A 71 -4.25 0.18 20.36
N SER A 72 -3.41 -0.87 20.34
CA SER A 72 -3.73 -2.17 20.97
C SER A 72 -3.90 -2.04 22.48
N VAL A 73 -2.99 -1.36 23.19
CA VAL A 73 -3.12 -1.12 24.64
C VAL A 73 -4.36 -0.31 24.99
N VAL A 74 -4.64 0.73 24.23
CA VAL A 74 -5.86 1.54 24.43
C VAL A 74 -7.09 0.65 24.28
N ALA A 75 -7.12 -0.21 23.24
CA ALA A 75 -8.23 -1.11 22.99
C ALA A 75 -8.40 -2.19 24.10
N GLU A 76 -7.31 -2.74 24.61
CA GLU A 76 -7.31 -3.72 25.70
C GLU A 76 -7.82 -3.16 27.03
N ARG A 77 -7.47 -1.91 27.34
CA ARG A 77 -7.79 -1.27 28.61
C ARG A 77 -9.19 -0.66 28.66
N LEU A 78 -10.03 -0.87 27.63
CA LEU A 78 -11.40 -0.40 27.68
C LEU A 78 -12.15 -0.98 28.89
N PRO A 79 -12.93 -0.17 29.61
CA PRO A 79 -13.73 -0.68 30.71
C PRO A 79 -14.79 -1.66 30.19
N PRO A 80 -15.14 -2.73 30.93
CA PRO A 80 -16.13 -3.73 30.51
C PRO A 80 -17.47 -3.14 30.05
N GLN A 81 -17.87 -2.01 30.64
CA GLN A 81 -19.10 -1.30 30.29
C GLN A 81 -19.05 -0.66 28.89
N ALA A 82 -17.86 -0.26 28.42
CA ALA A 82 -17.63 0.22 27.06
C ALA A 82 -17.44 -0.93 26.05
N GLN A 83 -17.28 -2.17 26.53
CA GLN A 83 -17.14 -3.37 25.69
C GLN A 83 -18.49 -4.03 25.32
N GLY A 84 -19.63 -3.54 25.81
CA GLY A 84 -20.93 -4.21 25.71
C GLY A 84 -21.40 -4.61 24.29
N VAL A 85 -22.02 -5.81 24.19
CA VAL A 85 -22.80 -6.49 23.11
C VAL A 85 -22.29 -6.45 21.66
N GLN A 86 -21.37 -5.55 21.29
CA GLN A 86 -20.77 -5.55 19.96
C GLN A 86 -19.76 -6.69 19.87
N GLU A 87 -19.98 -7.61 18.94
CA GLU A 87 -19.09 -8.75 18.63
C GLU A 87 -17.63 -8.35 18.32
N ASN A 88 -17.29 -7.05 18.26
CA ASN A 88 -15.95 -6.52 17.99
C ASN A 88 -15.63 -5.22 18.76
N ALA A 89 -15.93 -5.14 20.05
CA ALA A 89 -15.68 -3.93 20.86
C ALA A 89 -14.21 -3.47 20.83
N TRP A 90 -13.26 -4.41 20.84
CA TRP A 90 -11.82 -4.13 20.68
C TRP A 90 -11.54 -3.39 19.35
N GLN A 91 -12.11 -3.87 18.24
CA GLN A 91 -11.89 -3.27 16.93
C GLN A 91 -12.51 -1.87 16.89
N ALA A 92 -13.71 -1.70 17.46
CA ALA A 92 -14.35 -0.40 17.55
C ALA A 92 -13.50 0.61 18.34
N ALA A 93 -12.90 0.17 19.46
CA ALA A 93 -11.98 0.97 20.26
C ALA A 93 -10.76 1.43 19.48
N ARG A 94 -10.05 0.48 18.85
CA ARG A 94 -8.89 0.77 18.01
C ARG A 94 -9.22 1.79 16.91
N LEU A 95 -10.31 1.55 16.17
CA LEU A 95 -10.75 2.44 15.09
C LEU A 95 -11.15 3.83 15.63
N GLY A 96 -11.76 3.89 16.82
CA GLY A 96 -12.08 5.15 17.49
C GLY A 96 -10.83 5.93 17.88
N PHE A 97 -9.85 5.26 18.48
CA PHE A 97 -8.58 5.87 18.87
C PHE A 97 -7.78 6.36 17.66
N GLU A 98 -7.75 5.60 16.57
CA GLU A 98 -7.15 6.05 15.29
C GLU A 98 -7.76 7.36 14.79
N ARG A 99 -9.08 7.51 14.84
CA ARG A 99 -9.74 8.75 14.41
C ARG A 99 -9.33 9.92 15.30
N LEU A 100 -9.24 9.71 16.61
CA LEU A 100 -8.74 10.71 17.56
C LEU A 100 -7.29 11.10 17.23
N PHE A 101 -6.43 10.11 16.97
CA PHE A 101 -5.04 10.33 16.60
C PHE A 101 -4.87 11.12 15.30
N VAL A 102 -5.51 10.71 14.21
CA VAL A 102 -5.43 11.41 12.92
C VAL A 102 -5.98 12.83 13.05
N SER A 103 -7.08 13.01 13.79
CA SER A 103 -7.63 14.35 14.08
C SER A 103 -6.64 15.22 14.84
N ALA A 104 -6.00 14.66 15.88
CA ALA A 104 -5.01 15.38 16.67
C ALA A 104 -3.86 15.89 15.79
N VAL A 105 -3.26 15.00 14.97
CA VAL A 105 -2.13 15.34 14.10
C VAL A 105 -2.52 16.37 13.05
N VAL A 106 -3.67 16.20 12.40
CA VAL A 106 -4.15 17.15 11.36
C VAL A 106 -4.52 18.50 11.95
N ARG A 107 -5.13 18.54 13.15
CA ARG A 107 -5.40 19.81 13.86
C ARG A 107 -4.11 20.58 14.10
N GLN A 108 -3.07 19.92 14.64
CA GLN A 108 -1.78 20.58 14.85
C GLN A 108 -1.15 21.04 13.53
N GLN A 109 -1.29 20.27 12.45
CA GLN A 109 -0.84 20.67 11.12
C GLN A 109 -1.57 21.90 10.58
N LEU A 110 -2.88 22.01 10.78
CA LEU A 110 -3.66 23.16 10.37
C LEU A 110 -3.28 24.42 11.17
N SER A 111 -2.99 24.26 12.47
CA SER A 111 -2.56 25.38 13.32
C SER A 111 -1.11 25.79 13.12
N GLN A 112 -0.21 24.87 12.77
CA GLN A 112 1.23 25.12 12.61
C GLN A 112 1.79 24.47 11.33
N PRO A 113 1.40 24.93 10.12
CA PRO A 113 1.72 24.22 8.87
C PRO A 113 3.22 24.02 8.61
N ALA A 114 4.05 25.01 8.94
CA ALA A 114 5.50 24.96 8.71
C ALA A 114 6.20 23.93 9.61
N GLU A 115 5.82 23.86 10.89
CA GLU A 115 6.44 22.93 11.85
C GLU A 115 5.87 21.51 11.72
N ARG A 116 4.57 21.40 11.45
CA ARG A 116 3.82 20.14 11.55
C ARG A 116 3.46 19.53 10.19
N GLY A 117 3.87 20.13 9.08
CA GLY A 117 3.60 19.61 7.74
C GLY A 117 4.05 18.15 7.56
N ARG A 118 5.28 17.84 8.01
CA ARG A 118 5.87 16.49 7.91
C ARG A 118 5.13 15.41 8.71
N ALA A 119 4.41 15.80 9.76
CA ALA A 119 3.68 14.87 10.62
C ALA A 119 2.47 14.23 9.90
N THR A 120 1.91 14.92 8.90
CA THR A 120 0.77 14.42 8.11
C THR A 120 1.17 13.77 6.79
N ARG A 121 2.44 13.88 6.38
CA ARG A 121 2.92 13.27 5.13
C ARG A 121 2.78 11.76 5.22
N ARG A 122 2.07 11.16 4.26
CA ARG A 122 1.84 9.71 4.19
C ARG A 122 1.18 9.13 5.45
N LEU A 123 0.44 9.96 6.20
CA LEU A 123 -0.43 9.52 7.27
C LEU A 123 -1.79 9.14 6.66
N PRO A 124 -2.20 7.86 6.74
CA PRO A 124 -3.46 7.44 6.14
C PRO A 124 -4.67 8.19 6.68
N GLY A 125 -5.54 8.64 5.77
CA GLY A 125 -6.76 9.39 6.10
C GLY A 125 -6.54 10.85 6.48
N SER A 126 -5.31 11.37 6.42
CA SER A 126 -5.01 12.76 6.77
C SER A 126 -5.74 13.77 5.86
N SER A 127 -5.94 13.45 4.58
CA SER A 127 -6.66 14.32 3.64
C SER A 127 -8.16 14.38 3.94
N LEU A 128 -8.79 13.24 4.24
CA LEU A 128 -10.20 13.17 4.66
C LEU A 128 -10.41 13.88 6.00
N ALA A 129 -9.53 13.66 6.97
CA ALA A 129 -9.57 14.36 8.25
C ALA A 129 -9.42 15.87 8.08
N ARG A 130 -8.51 16.32 7.21
CA ARG A 130 -8.33 17.74 6.90
C ARG A 130 -9.60 18.36 6.32
N ARG A 131 -10.31 17.61 5.46
CA ARG A 131 -11.59 18.06 4.89
C ARG A 131 -12.66 18.21 5.96
N ALA A 132 -12.90 17.17 6.75
CA ALA A 132 -13.91 17.19 7.82
C ALA A 132 -13.65 18.33 8.82
N LEU A 133 -12.39 18.53 9.22
CA LEU A 133 -12.03 19.60 10.15
C LEU A 133 -12.21 21.00 9.54
N ARG A 134 -11.93 21.17 8.24
CA ARG A 134 -12.21 22.44 7.53
C ARG A 134 -13.69 22.69 7.29
N ALA A 135 -14.51 21.64 7.24
CA ALA A 135 -15.96 21.70 7.07
C ALA A 135 -16.71 22.05 8.37
N GLY A 136 -16.09 22.79 9.29
CA GLY A 136 -16.71 23.18 10.56
C GLY A 136 -16.44 22.22 11.71
N ASP A 137 -15.26 21.61 11.75
CA ASP A 137 -14.82 20.71 12.81
C ASP A 137 -15.64 19.41 12.96
N GLU A 138 -16.06 18.84 11.84
CA GLU A 138 -16.89 17.63 11.84
C GLU A 138 -16.18 16.44 12.50
N PRO A 139 -16.85 15.69 13.38
CA PRO A 139 -16.32 14.45 13.94
C PRO A 139 -15.99 13.43 12.85
N LEU A 140 -14.85 12.74 12.97
CA LEU A 140 -14.54 11.63 12.08
C LEU A 140 -15.35 10.40 12.50
N GLY A 141 -16.09 9.85 11.54
CA GLY A 141 -16.92 8.67 11.70
C GLY A 141 -16.81 7.72 10.51
N ARG A 142 -17.66 6.69 10.49
CA ARG A 142 -17.67 5.68 9.42
C ARG A 142 -18.03 6.25 8.04
N SER A 143 -18.76 7.37 7.99
CA SER A 143 -19.31 7.95 6.76
C SER A 143 -18.42 9.02 6.11
N ASN A 144 -17.51 9.64 6.85
CA ASN A 144 -16.69 10.77 6.37
C ASN A 144 -15.17 10.58 6.59
N PHE A 145 -14.75 9.38 7.02
CA PHE A 145 -13.35 8.98 7.13
C PHE A 145 -13.04 7.81 6.17
N LEU A 146 -11.92 7.11 6.38
CA LEU A 146 -11.41 6.04 5.52
C LEU A 146 -12.41 4.90 5.32
N LYS A 147 -12.72 4.59 4.07
CA LYS A 147 -13.43 3.35 3.73
C LYS A 147 -12.52 2.16 4.01
N GLY A 148 -13.02 1.18 4.76
CA GLY A 148 -12.20 0.03 5.17
C GLY A 148 -11.06 0.43 6.14
N GLN A 149 -11.31 1.39 7.03
CA GLN A 149 -10.34 1.89 8.02
C GLN A 149 -9.55 0.79 8.74
N ALA A 150 -10.15 -0.38 9.01
CA ALA A 150 -9.46 -1.49 9.65
C ALA A 150 -8.19 -1.95 8.90
N VAL A 151 -8.17 -1.80 7.56
CA VAL A 151 -7.07 -2.18 6.67
C VAL A 151 -6.29 -0.94 6.21
N ASN A 152 -6.99 0.17 5.92
CA ASN A 152 -6.39 1.35 5.31
C ASN A 152 -5.97 2.44 6.32
N GLY A 153 -6.35 2.31 7.60
CA GLY A 153 -5.99 3.26 8.66
C GLY A 153 -4.54 3.12 9.14
N PRO A 154 -4.04 4.04 9.97
CA PRO A 154 -2.65 4.05 10.44
C PRO A 154 -2.19 2.73 11.08
N TYR A 155 -3.05 2.06 11.85
CA TYR A 155 -2.77 0.70 12.35
C TYR A 155 -2.80 -0.32 11.22
N GLY A 156 -3.88 -0.31 10.42
CA GLY A 156 -4.16 -1.33 9.41
C GLY A 156 -3.02 -1.49 8.39
N VAL A 157 -2.44 -0.37 7.95
CA VAL A 157 -1.31 -0.39 7.01
C VAL A 157 -0.02 -0.95 7.61
N LEU A 158 0.12 -0.96 8.95
CA LEU A 158 1.28 -1.48 9.67
C LEU A 158 1.04 -2.88 10.26
N ALA A 159 -0.21 -3.36 10.33
CA ALA A 159 -0.60 -4.56 11.06
C ALA A 159 0.22 -5.81 10.68
N ARG A 160 0.47 -6.01 9.38
CA ARG A 160 1.30 -7.14 8.90
C ARG A 160 2.70 -7.13 9.50
N LEU A 161 3.38 -5.97 9.45
CA LEU A 161 4.73 -5.85 10.01
C LEU A 161 4.68 -5.90 11.53
N ALA A 162 3.68 -5.29 12.17
CA ALA A 162 3.52 -5.31 13.62
C ALA A 162 3.39 -6.75 14.17
N ARG A 163 2.62 -7.62 13.50
CA ARG A 163 2.52 -9.05 13.85
C ARG A 163 3.82 -9.79 13.63
N HIS A 164 4.45 -9.58 12.47
CA HIS A 164 5.75 -10.18 12.16
C HIS A 164 6.81 -9.81 13.22
N LEU A 165 6.77 -8.58 13.74
CA LEU A 165 7.68 -8.09 14.78
C LEU A 165 7.23 -8.41 16.21
N ASN A 166 6.13 -9.16 16.41
CA ASN A 166 5.53 -9.44 17.73
C ASN A 166 5.24 -8.15 18.54
N ILE A 167 4.96 -7.05 17.85
CA ILE A 167 4.49 -5.79 18.44
C ILE A 167 3.03 -5.94 18.83
N VAL A 168 2.28 -6.64 17.97
CA VAL A 168 0.94 -7.13 18.26
C VAL A 168 0.89 -8.62 17.95
N ASP A 169 -0.01 -9.36 18.60
CA ASP A 169 -0.23 -10.78 18.31
C ASP A 169 -1.29 -11.00 17.20
N GLU A 170 -1.66 -12.26 16.94
CA GLU A 170 -2.65 -12.63 15.94
C GLU A 170 -4.07 -12.13 16.27
N ASP A 171 -4.36 -11.90 17.54
CA ASP A 171 -5.61 -11.31 18.04
C ASP A 171 -5.53 -9.77 18.12
N ASP A 172 -4.49 -9.17 17.52
CA ASP A 172 -4.18 -7.74 17.53
C ASP A 172 -3.97 -7.14 18.94
N ARG A 173 -3.66 -8.00 19.93
CA ARG A 173 -3.30 -7.59 21.30
C ARG A 173 -1.84 -7.18 21.38
N LEU A 174 -1.47 -6.42 22.41
CA LEU A 174 -0.10 -6.00 22.62
C LEU A 174 0.81 -7.23 22.81
N GLY A 175 1.78 -7.37 21.92
CA GLY A 175 2.82 -8.39 22.02
C GLY A 175 4.00 -7.95 22.87
N ARG A 176 4.92 -8.89 23.17
CA ARG A 176 6.10 -8.61 24.02
C ARG A 176 7.01 -7.53 23.45
N SER A 177 7.22 -7.51 22.13
CA SER A 177 8.01 -6.47 21.49
C SER A 177 7.28 -5.13 21.46
N GLY A 178 5.94 -5.15 21.55
CA GLY A 178 5.11 -3.97 21.71
C GLY A 178 5.25 -3.36 23.10
N GLU A 179 5.29 -4.19 24.14
CA GLU A 179 5.59 -3.75 25.51
C GLU A 179 6.96 -3.07 25.58
N GLU A 180 8.01 -3.72 25.05
CA GLU A 180 9.37 -3.15 24.99
C GLU A 180 9.38 -1.80 24.25
N LEU A 181 8.72 -1.74 23.10
CA LEU A 181 8.63 -0.52 22.28
C LEU A 181 7.90 0.61 23.00
N LEU A 182 6.79 0.33 23.68
CA LEU A 182 6.04 1.32 24.44
C LEU A 182 6.81 1.82 25.66
N LEU A 183 7.55 0.95 26.35
CA LEU A 183 8.40 1.35 27.47
C LEU A 183 9.56 2.25 27.01
N ALA A 184 10.19 1.92 25.88
CA ALA A 184 11.23 2.76 25.28
C ALA A 184 10.69 4.13 24.83
N TRP A 185 9.52 4.15 24.18
CA TRP A 185 8.81 5.39 23.84
C TRP A 185 8.44 6.20 25.08
N ALA A 186 7.95 5.55 26.14
CA ALA A 186 7.58 6.21 27.39
C ALA A 186 8.79 6.88 28.07
N VAL A 187 9.98 6.30 27.97
CA VAL A 187 11.23 6.94 28.45
C VAL A 187 11.51 8.22 27.67
N ASP A 188 11.44 8.19 26.35
CA ASP A 188 11.67 9.36 25.49
C ASP A 188 10.65 10.49 25.74
N GLU A 189 9.40 10.15 26.06
CA GLU A 189 8.32 11.09 26.31
C GLU A 189 8.15 11.49 27.79
N GLY A 190 8.97 10.95 28.70
CA GLY A 190 8.90 11.23 30.14
C GLY A 190 7.61 10.75 30.80
N LEU A 191 7.13 9.55 30.42
CA LEU A 191 5.88 8.93 30.87
C LEU A 191 6.14 7.63 31.65
N PRO A 192 6.86 7.67 32.79
CA PRO A 192 7.10 6.47 33.58
C PRO A 192 5.78 5.84 34.04
N GLY A 193 5.77 4.52 34.14
CA GLY A 193 4.62 3.75 34.60
C GLY A 193 3.47 3.64 33.59
N LEU A 194 3.74 3.83 32.29
CA LEU A 194 2.72 3.72 31.23
C LEU A 194 1.92 2.41 31.31
N LEU A 195 2.61 1.28 31.51
CA LEU A 195 2.02 -0.05 31.50
C LEU A 195 1.67 -0.58 32.90
N ASP A 196 1.78 0.21 33.97
CA ASP A 196 1.45 -0.24 35.32
C ASP A 196 0.00 -0.78 35.42
N GLU A 197 -0.17 -1.90 36.13
CA GLU A 197 -1.45 -2.63 36.32
C GLU A 197 -2.41 -1.89 37.27
N ASP A 198 -1.88 -1.24 38.31
CA ASP A 198 -2.65 -0.65 39.40
C ASP A 198 -3.04 0.82 39.15
N LYS A 199 -3.91 1.36 40.03
CA LYS A 199 -4.28 2.80 40.15
C LYS A 199 -3.11 3.71 40.55
N GLY A 200 -1.90 3.41 40.07
CA GLY A 200 -0.72 4.22 40.27
C GLY A 200 -0.94 5.61 39.68
N GLY A 201 -0.63 6.64 40.46
CA GLY A 201 -0.63 8.03 39.99
C GLY A 201 0.55 8.36 39.07
N SER A 202 1.14 7.36 38.40
CA SER A 202 2.29 7.57 37.53
C SER A 202 1.88 8.43 36.33
N PRO A 203 2.73 9.35 35.86
CA PRO A 203 2.40 10.22 34.73
C PRO A 203 2.00 9.45 33.47
N GLY A 204 2.67 8.32 33.18
CA GLY A 204 2.35 7.48 32.04
C GLY A 204 0.96 6.85 32.13
N ARG A 205 0.61 6.30 33.29
CA ARG A 205 -0.71 5.70 33.51
C ARG A 205 -1.84 6.72 33.36
N GLN A 206 -1.71 7.88 34.01
CA GLN A 206 -2.71 8.96 33.91
C GLN A 206 -2.89 9.44 32.47
N TRP A 207 -1.79 9.54 31.72
CA TRP A 207 -1.82 9.90 30.31
C TRP A 207 -2.60 8.87 29.49
N LEU A 208 -2.31 7.59 29.67
CA LEU A 208 -2.99 6.50 28.96
C LEU A 208 -4.48 6.41 29.32
N ASP A 209 -4.82 6.44 30.62
CA ASP A 209 -6.21 6.35 31.10
C ASP A 209 -7.08 7.48 30.52
N ARG A 210 -6.52 8.68 30.34
CA ARG A 210 -7.21 9.79 29.67
C ARG A 210 -7.66 9.40 28.26
N PHE A 211 -6.80 8.77 27.47
CA PHE A 211 -7.12 8.39 26.08
C PHE A 211 -7.96 7.12 26.00
N VAL A 212 -7.81 6.18 26.95
CA VAL A 212 -8.72 5.04 27.11
C VAL A 212 -10.14 5.55 27.39
N GLN A 213 -10.33 6.44 28.36
CA GLN A 213 -11.64 6.99 28.70
C GLN A 213 -12.23 7.82 27.56
N THR A 214 -11.40 8.62 26.88
CA THR A 214 -11.84 9.42 25.73
C THR A 214 -12.30 8.53 24.58
N THR A 215 -11.57 7.45 24.30
CA THR A 215 -11.91 6.45 23.28
C THR A 215 -13.20 5.72 23.64
N ALA A 216 -13.33 5.28 24.89
CA ALA A 216 -14.53 4.64 25.41
C ALA A 216 -15.77 5.52 25.24
N SER A 217 -15.70 6.79 25.66
CA SER A 217 -16.80 7.75 25.47
C SER A 217 -17.09 8.03 23.99
N HIS A 218 -16.06 8.09 23.13
CA HIS A 218 -16.28 8.26 21.69
C HIS A 218 -17.01 7.06 21.07
N VAL A 219 -16.62 5.84 21.43
CA VAL A 219 -17.20 4.60 20.87
C VAL A 219 -18.61 4.35 21.40
N ALA A 220 -18.84 4.51 22.71
CA ALA A 220 -20.14 4.23 23.32
C ALA A 220 -21.17 5.37 23.13
N GLU A 221 -20.74 6.63 23.20
CA GLU A 221 -21.65 7.79 23.26
C GLU A 221 -21.57 8.67 22.01
N ALA A 222 -20.76 8.31 21.01
CA ALA A 222 -20.40 9.18 19.88
C ALA A 222 -19.84 10.55 20.32
N ARG A 223 -19.31 10.63 21.55
CA ARG A 223 -18.82 11.88 22.13
C ARG A 223 -17.53 12.32 21.44
N TRP A 224 -17.58 13.44 20.75
CA TRP A 224 -16.42 14.07 20.12
C TRP A 224 -15.85 15.18 21.00
N MET A 225 -14.52 15.32 21.04
CA MET A 225 -13.89 16.36 21.84
C MET A 225 -13.95 17.70 21.12
N ARG A 226 -14.18 18.78 21.89
CA ARG A 226 -14.23 20.15 21.35
C ARG A 226 -12.86 20.56 20.77
N PRO A 227 -12.82 21.52 19.82
CA PRO A 227 -11.56 21.95 19.19
C PRO A 227 -10.47 22.40 20.19
N GLY A 228 -10.85 23.03 21.30
CA GLY A 228 -9.93 23.51 22.34
C GLY A 228 -9.51 22.48 23.38
N TRP A 229 -9.87 21.20 23.21
CA TRP A 229 -9.46 20.16 24.16
C TRP A 229 -7.93 19.95 24.13
N SER A 230 -7.28 20.12 25.28
CA SER A 230 -5.81 20.02 25.38
C SER A 230 -5.24 18.66 24.96
N GLY A 231 -6.07 17.62 24.93
CA GLY A 231 -5.67 16.28 24.51
C GLY A 231 -5.28 16.21 23.04
N TRP A 232 -5.76 17.13 22.19
CA TRP A 232 -5.34 17.20 20.79
C TRP A 232 -3.85 17.54 20.64
N GLN A 233 -3.39 18.54 21.38
CA GLN A 233 -1.98 18.94 21.34
C GLN A 233 -1.09 17.87 21.98
N ASP A 234 -1.53 17.31 23.11
CA ASP A 234 -0.79 16.30 23.87
C ASP A 234 -0.63 15.00 23.06
N LEU A 235 -1.72 14.46 22.47
CA LEU A 235 -1.68 13.26 21.63
C LEU A 235 -0.79 13.44 20.39
N ALA A 236 -0.98 14.53 19.66
CA ALA A 236 -0.21 14.84 18.46
C ALA A 236 1.25 15.23 18.75
N GLY A 237 1.55 15.70 19.96
CA GLY A 237 2.90 16.00 20.41
C GLY A 237 3.70 14.72 20.63
N ARG A 238 3.14 13.79 21.41
CA ARG A 238 3.84 12.58 21.89
C ARG A 238 3.86 11.43 20.89
N LEU A 239 2.83 11.30 20.05
CA LEU A 239 2.78 10.30 18.97
C LEU A 239 3.06 10.90 17.58
N ARG A 240 3.78 12.03 17.53
CA ARG A 240 4.07 12.74 16.28
C ARG A 240 4.77 11.83 15.25
N PRO A 241 4.18 11.52 14.07
CA PRO A 241 4.72 10.48 13.19
C PRO A 241 6.14 10.71 12.64
N ASP A 242 6.62 11.95 12.55
CA ASP A 242 7.96 12.33 12.02
C ASP A 242 9.05 12.40 13.10
N LYS A 243 8.74 12.11 14.37
CA LYS A 243 9.65 12.38 15.49
C LYS A 243 9.92 11.15 16.34
N VAL A 244 10.72 10.22 15.86
CA VAL A 244 11.11 9.04 16.65
C VAL A 244 12.13 9.41 17.73
N GLY A 245 11.85 9.07 18.99
CA GLY A 245 12.75 9.27 20.14
C GLY A 245 14.03 8.43 20.07
N ARG A 246 14.95 8.58 21.03
CA ARG A 246 16.24 7.89 21.00
C ARG A 246 16.08 6.41 21.35
N GLU A 247 15.41 6.13 22.46
CA GLU A 247 15.20 4.76 22.94
C GLU A 247 14.20 4.02 22.05
N GLU A 248 13.11 4.69 21.64
CA GLU A 248 12.15 4.19 20.68
C GLU A 248 12.85 3.75 19.37
N ARG A 249 13.73 4.61 18.83
CA ARG A 249 14.48 4.33 17.61
C ARG A 249 15.41 3.13 17.76
N ARG A 250 16.06 2.98 18.92
CA ARG A 250 16.93 1.83 19.20
C ARG A 250 16.14 0.53 19.13
N VAL A 251 14.97 0.48 19.78
CA VAL A 251 14.10 -0.71 19.75
C VAL A 251 13.58 -0.98 18.35
N LEU A 252 13.06 0.02 17.63
CA LEU A 252 12.57 -0.15 16.26
C LEU A 252 13.65 -0.68 15.31
N ARG A 253 14.89 -0.19 15.40
CA ARG A 253 16.02 -0.70 14.62
C ARG A 253 16.31 -2.16 14.94
N ASN A 254 16.34 -2.53 16.21
CA ASN A 254 16.57 -3.91 16.64
C ASN A 254 15.48 -4.85 16.13
N LEU A 255 14.21 -4.44 16.21
CA LEU A 255 13.08 -5.24 15.72
C LEU A 255 13.16 -5.45 14.20
N LEU A 256 13.43 -4.39 13.43
CA LEU A 256 13.59 -4.50 11.98
C LEU A 256 14.75 -5.43 11.60
N ASN A 257 15.84 -5.41 12.37
CA ASN A 257 17.00 -6.29 12.16
C ASN A 257 16.79 -7.74 12.67
N GLY A 258 15.63 -8.05 13.27
CA GLY A 258 15.35 -9.40 13.78
C GLY A 258 15.14 -10.47 12.71
N ASP A 259 14.83 -10.06 11.47
CA ASP A 259 14.78 -10.96 10.31
C ASP A 259 16.08 -10.84 9.52
N ALA A 260 16.78 -11.96 9.27
CA ALA A 260 18.11 -11.95 8.67
C ALA A 260 18.13 -11.40 7.24
N ILE A 261 17.12 -11.70 6.42
CA ILE A 261 17.05 -11.21 5.04
C ILE A 261 16.74 -9.72 5.03
N ARG A 262 15.74 -9.29 5.82
CA ARG A 262 15.41 -7.87 5.97
C ARG A 262 16.61 -7.07 6.48
N ALA A 263 17.29 -7.56 7.51
CA ALA A 263 18.47 -6.92 8.08
C ALA A 263 19.56 -6.74 7.02
N ARG A 264 19.86 -7.80 6.25
CA ARG A 264 20.86 -7.76 5.19
C ARG A 264 20.47 -6.79 4.06
N CYS A 265 19.21 -6.79 3.63
CA CYS A 265 18.72 -5.80 2.67
C CYS A 265 18.86 -4.36 3.19
N LEU A 266 18.50 -4.10 4.44
CA LEU A 266 18.62 -2.77 5.04
C LEU A 266 20.09 -2.31 5.17
N GLU A 267 21.00 -3.23 5.47
CA GLU A 267 22.44 -2.99 5.48
C GLU A 267 22.94 -2.57 4.07
N LEU A 268 22.63 -3.36 3.05
CA LEU A 268 23.01 -3.08 1.66
C LEU A 268 22.45 -1.72 1.18
N LEU A 269 21.21 -1.39 1.54
CA LEU A 269 20.60 -0.10 1.22
C LEU A 269 21.30 1.10 1.89
N CYS A 270 21.98 0.87 3.00
CA CYS A 270 22.76 1.89 3.71
C CYS A 270 24.15 2.13 3.11
N GLU A 271 24.61 1.29 2.16
CA GLU A 271 25.90 1.49 1.51
C GLU A 271 25.95 2.82 0.73
N PRO A 272 27.03 3.61 0.85
CA PRO A 272 27.11 4.93 0.22
C PRO A 272 26.85 4.92 -1.29
N GLN A 273 27.34 3.89 -1.99
CA GLN A 273 27.15 3.72 -3.43
C GLN A 273 25.67 3.48 -3.80
N VAL A 274 24.98 2.62 -3.03
CA VAL A 274 23.58 2.28 -3.23
C VAL A 274 22.68 3.47 -2.91
N VAL A 275 22.99 4.21 -1.83
CA VAL A 275 22.32 5.46 -1.48
C VAL A 275 22.47 6.50 -2.61
N SER A 276 23.65 6.61 -3.22
CA SER A 276 23.89 7.52 -4.34
C SER A 276 23.03 7.15 -5.55
N LEU A 277 22.98 5.86 -5.90
CA LEU A 277 22.14 5.35 -6.99
C LEU A 277 20.66 5.65 -6.75
N PHE A 278 20.14 5.40 -5.55
CA PHE A 278 18.76 5.73 -5.22
C PHE A 278 18.45 7.22 -5.43
N ARG A 279 19.35 8.12 -4.99
CA ARG A 279 19.17 9.57 -5.18
C ARG A 279 19.15 9.94 -6.66
N SER A 280 20.04 9.38 -7.47
CA SER A 280 20.11 9.65 -8.91
C SER A 280 18.90 9.08 -9.68
N ALA A 281 18.46 7.87 -9.32
CA ALA A 281 17.29 7.23 -9.93
C ALA A 281 15.99 7.97 -9.59
N ARG A 282 15.94 8.61 -8.41
CA ARG A 282 14.80 9.43 -7.98
C ARG A 282 14.54 10.61 -8.90
N ASP A 283 15.60 11.25 -9.38
CA ASP A 283 15.49 12.48 -10.16
C ASP A 283 15.25 12.20 -11.67
N SER A 284 15.32 10.92 -12.09
CA SER A 284 15.29 10.49 -13.49
C SER A 284 14.12 9.56 -13.88
N GLY A 285 13.28 9.13 -12.93
CA GLY A 285 12.12 8.27 -13.24
C GLY A 285 11.18 7.98 -12.06
N GLY A 286 10.11 7.21 -12.34
CA GLY A 286 9.12 6.79 -11.34
C GLY A 286 9.64 5.71 -10.38
N ARG A 287 8.80 5.28 -9.41
CA ARG A 287 9.20 4.33 -8.35
C ARG A 287 9.72 3.00 -8.88
N GLY A 288 9.11 2.45 -9.93
CA GLY A 288 9.59 1.22 -10.56
C GLY A 288 11.05 1.35 -11.05
N ASN A 289 11.42 2.50 -11.60
CA ASN A 289 12.80 2.77 -12.01
C ASN A 289 13.75 2.83 -10.80
N GLN A 290 13.31 3.43 -9.68
CA GLN A 290 14.09 3.46 -8.45
C GLN A 290 14.33 2.05 -7.90
N ASP A 291 13.28 1.22 -7.82
CA ASP A 291 13.39 -0.19 -7.40
C ASP A 291 14.36 -0.94 -8.33
N ARG A 292 14.18 -0.84 -9.65
CA ARG A 292 15.03 -1.52 -10.64
C ARG A 292 16.49 -1.12 -10.53
N THR A 293 16.79 0.18 -10.55
CA THR A 293 18.18 0.68 -10.47
C THR A 293 18.83 0.26 -9.16
N VAL A 294 18.16 0.42 -8.02
CA VAL A 294 18.75 0.04 -6.74
C VAL A 294 18.98 -1.46 -6.64
N LEU A 295 18.02 -2.28 -7.05
CA LEU A 295 18.15 -3.73 -6.95
C LEU A 295 19.23 -4.28 -7.88
N LEU A 296 19.25 -3.83 -9.14
CA LEU A 296 20.15 -4.39 -10.17
C LEU A 296 21.55 -3.76 -10.17
N GLU A 297 21.65 -2.45 -9.95
CA GLU A 297 22.92 -1.71 -10.08
C GLU A 297 23.56 -1.43 -8.71
N GLY A 298 22.76 -1.46 -7.63
CA GLY A 298 23.25 -1.23 -6.27
C GLY A 298 23.41 -2.52 -5.47
N ILE A 299 22.32 -3.27 -5.29
CA ILE A 299 22.28 -4.44 -4.42
C ILE A 299 23.03 -5.62 -5.04
N LEU A 300 22.67 -6.07 -6.25
CA LEU A 300 23.29 -7.26 -6.87
C LEU A 300 24.83 -7.21 -6.90
N PRO A 301 25.48 -6.10 -7.31
CA PRO A 301 26.95 -6.03 -7.33
C PRO A 301 27.60 -6.07 -5.95
N SER A 302 26.83 -5.81 -4.88
CA SER A 302 27.29 -5.75 -3.50
C SER A 302 27.09 -7.07 -2.73
N LEU A 303 26.55 -8.10 -3.40
CA LEU A 303 26.31 -9.41 -2.81
C LEU A 303 27.57 -10.29 -2.81
N PHE A 304 27.81 -10.96 -1.69
CA PHE A 304 28.87 -11.95 -1.51
C PHE A 304 28.25 -13.33 -1.24
N VAL A 305 27.65 -13.93 -2.29
CA VAL A 305 26.89 -15.20 -2.28
C VAL A 305 27.68 -16.39 -1.69
N GLY A 306 29.01 -16.33 -1.74
CA GLY A 306 29.92 -17.32 -1.15
C GLY A 306 30.06 -17.20 0.38
N GLU A 307 29.85 -16.01 0.94
CA GLU A 307 30.10 -15.68 2.34
C GLU A 307 28.81 -15.59 3.16
N HIS A 308 27.76 -15.01 2.58
CA HIS A 308 26.47 -14.83 3.24
C HIS A 308 25.40 -15.72 2.60
N LYS A 309 24.65 -16.47 3.41
CA LYS A 309 23.56 -17.33 2.91
C LYS A 309 22.37 -16.49 2.47
N GLU A 310 22.16 -15.37 3.14
CA GLU A 310 21.16 -14.34 2.87
C GLU A 310 21.34 -13.77 1.48
N ASP A 311 22.59 -13.53 1.05
CA ASP A 311 22.91 -12.97 -0.26
C ASP A 311 22.45 -13.89 -1.41
N ARG A 312 22.41 -15.22 -1.21
CA ARG A 312 21.86 -16.14 -2.23
C ARG A 312 20.35 -16.01 -2.38
N VAL A 313 19.66 -15.76 -1.27
CA VAL A 313 18.21 -15.51 -1.25
C VAL A 313 17.94 -14.20 -1.99
N ILE A 314 18.66 -13.14 -1.62
CA ILE A 314 18.52 -11.80 -2.21
C ILE A 314 18.84 -11.85 -3.71
N GLU A 315 19.94 -12.49 -4.12
CA GLU A 315 20.34 -12.63 -5.52
C GLU A 315 19.22 -13.28 -6.36
N LEU A 316 18.74 -14.46 -5.94
CA LEU A 316 17.68 -15.16 -6.66
C LEU A 316 16.40 -14.33 -6.71
N THR A 317 16.01 -13.69 -5.60
CA THR A 317 14.80 -12.87 -5.55
C THR A 317 14.89 -11.63 -6.42
N VAL A 318 16.03 -10.94 -6.47
CA VAL A 318 16.22 -9.77 -7.34
C VAL A 318 16.15 -10.17 -8.81
N HIS A 319 16.81 -11.27 -9.20
CA HIS A 319 16.68 -11.78 -10.57
C HIS A 319 15.26 -12.23 -10.91
N LEU A 320 14.55 -12.82 -9.95
CA LEU A 320 13.15 -13.19 -10.12
C LEU A 320 12.26 -11.96 -10.30
N ALA A 321 12.47 -10.91 -9.51
CA ALA A 321 11.78 -9.63 -9.67
C ALA A 321 11.96 -9.05 -11.08
N ASP A 322 13.19 -8.97 -11.56
CA ASP A 322 13.51 -8.40 -12.87
C ASP A 322 12.88 -9.21 -14.02
N ALA A 323 13.05 -10.54 -14.02
CA ALA A 323 12.45 -11.40 -15.05
C ALA A 323 10.91 -11.41 -14.99
N TYR A 324 10.33 -11.28 -13.79
CA TYR A 324 8.89 -11.18 -13.61
C TYR A 324 8.34 -9.87 -14.17
N GLU A 325 8.98 -8.73 -13.87
CA GLU A 325 8.58 -7.43 -14.38
C GLU A 325 8.76 -7.32 -15.89
N GLU A 326 9.83 -7.89 -16.47
CA GLU A 326 10.00 -7.97 -17.92
C GLU A 326 8.80 -8.62 -18.61
N VAL A 327 8.34 -9.77 -18.10
CA VAL A 327 7.18 -10.47 -18.67
C VAL A 327 5.90 -9.69 -18.40
N ALA A 328 5.71 -9.22 -17.17
CA ALA A 328 4.50 -8.50 -16.77
C ALA A 328 4.31 -7.20 -17.57
N SER A 329 5.37 -6.41 -17.76
CA SER A 329 5.34 -5.15 -18.48
C SER A 329 5.01 -5.31 -19.96
N LEU A 330 5.54 -6.36 -20.60
CA LEU A 330 5.25 -6.66 -22.01
C LEU A 330 3.79 -7.10 -22.21
N LEU A 331 3.25 -7.92 -21.31
CA LEU A 331 1.83 -8.32 -21.36
C LEU A 331 0.90 -7.14 -21.04
N GLU A 332 1.27 -6.30 -20.08
CA GLU A 332 0.52 -5.08 -19.74
C GLU A 332 0.55 -4.07 -20.91
N ALA A 333 1.68 -3.90 -21.59
CA ALA A 333 1.78 -3.07 -22.79
C ALA A 333 0.88 -3.58 -23.92
N ALA A 334 0.78 -4.90 -24.11
CA ALA A 334 -0.16 -5.49 -25.06
C ALA A 334 -1.61 -5.20 -24.68
N PHE A 335 -1.98 -5.36 -23.41
CA PHE A 335 -3.33 -5.06 -22.92
C PHE A 335 -3.68 -3.57 -23.09
N ASN A 336 -2.77 -2.67 -22.70
CA ASN A 336 -2.94 -1.23 -22.90
C ASN A 336 -3.03 -0.87 -24.39
N GLY A 337 -2.35 -1.62 -25.27
CA GLY A 337 -2.50 -1.50 -26.72
C GLY A 337 -3.92 -1.82 -27.19
N LEU A 338 -4.54 -2.85 -26.63
CA LEU A 338 -5.96 -3.17 -26.90
C LEU A 338 -6.89 -2.08 -26.40
N LEU A 339 -6.66 -1.55 -25.19
CA LEU A 339 -7.45 -0.43 -24.64
C LEU A 339 -7.31 0.82 -25.52
N TRP A 340 -6.09 1.14 -25.97
CA TRP A 340 -5.83 2.26 -26.88
C TRP A 340 -6.56 2.08 -28.21
N GLY A 341 -6.43 0.91 -28.83
CA GLY A 341 -7.06 0.60 -30.12
C GLY A 341 -8.58 0.70 -30.07
N LEU A 342 -9.20 0.17 -29.02
CA LEU A 342 -10.64 0.30 -28.80
C LEU A 342 -11.05 1.76 -28.56
N THR A 343 -10.30 2.50 -27.73
CA THR A 343 -10.57 3.92 -27.45
C THR A 343 -10.59 4.75 -28.74
N HIS A 344 -9.62 4.55 -29.62
CA HIS A 344 -9.46 5.31 -30.88
C HIS A 344 -10.42 4.85 -31.99
N ARG A 345 -11.17 3.77 -31.77
CA ARG A 345 -12.18 3.24 -32.69
C ARG A 345 -13.61 3.44 -32.16
N GLY A 346 -13.81 4.41 -31.28
CA GLY A 346 -15.14 4.71 -30.72
C GLY A 346 -15.64 3.69 -29.71
N GLY A 347 -14.72 2.93 -29.09
CA GLY A 347 -15.01 1.95 -28.05
C GLY A 347 -15.31 0.54 -28.54
N GLN A 348 -15.32 0.28 -29.86
CA GLN A 348 -15.66 -1.03 -30.42
C GLN A 348 -14.82 -1.42 -31.63
N ALA A 349 -14.32 -2.66 -31.64
CA ALA A 349 -13.57 -3.22 -32.77
C ALA A 349 -13.70 -4.75 -32.84
N GLU A 350 -13.59 -5.33 -34.03
CA GLU A 350 -13.34 -6.76 -34.19
C GLU A 350 -11.87 -7.08 -33.83
N PRO A 351 -11.57 -8.29 -33.30
CA PRO A 351 -10.19 -8.66 -32.96
C PRO A 351 -9.22 -8.54 -34.14
N ALA A 352 -9.67 -8.91 -35.34
CA ALA A 352 -8.88 -8.81 -36.56
C ALA A 352 -8.59 -7.34 -36.94
N GLU A 353 -9.49 -6.40 -36.63
CA GLU A 353 -9.27 -4.97 -36.84
C GLU A 353 -8.18 -4.43 -35.91
N LEU A 354 -8.11 -4.92 -34.66
CA LEU A 354 -7.07 -4.55 -33.69
C LEU A 354 -5.72 -5.17 -34.05
N GLU A 355 -5.71 -6.43 -34.51
CA GLU A 355 -4.50 -7.12 -34.94
C GLU A 355 -3.87 -6.46 -36.18
N ALA A 356 -4.70 -6.09 -37.16
CA ALA A 356 -4.26 -5.48 -38.42
C ALA A 356 -4.02 -3.97 -38.33
N ASP A 357 -4.23 -3.35 -37.17
CA ASP A 357 -4.07 -1.91 -36.99
C ASP A 357 -2.62 -1.47 -37.25
N VAL A 358 -2.44 -0.46 -38.10
CA VAL A 358 -1.11 0.01 -38.55
C VAL A 358 -0.25 0.55 -37.39
N HIS A 359 -0.87 1.03 -36.31
CA HIS A 359 -0.17 1.55 -35.14
C HIS A 359 0.11 0.45 -34.11
N LEU A 360 -0.78 -0.54 -33.95
CA LEU A 360 -0.62 -1.62 -32.98
C LEU A 360 0.23 -2.78 -33.49
N LEU A 361 0.16 -3.12 -34.78
CA LEU A 361 0.88 -4.27 -35.33
C LEU A 361 2.41 -4.20 -35.08
N PRO A 362 3.10 -3.04 -35.24
CA PRO A 362 4.50 -2.92 -34.86
C PRO A 362 4.76 -3.16 -33.37
N VAL A 363 3.84 -2.69 -32.51
CA VAL A 363 3.93 -2.88 -31.05
C VAL A 363 3.78 -4.36 -30.70
N PHE A 364 2.75 -5.04 -31.21
CA PHE A 364 2.54 -6.47 -30.97
C PHE A 364 3.68 -7.33 -31.49
N ARG A 365 4.23 -7.02 -32.68
CA ARG A 365 5.41 -7.74 -33.21
C ARG A 365 6.65 -7.55 -32.33
N SER A 366 6.89 -6.33 -31.85
CA SER A 366 7.99 -6.05 -30.92
C SER A 366 7.82 -6.83 -29.61
N ILE A 367 6.60 -6.87 -29.05
CA ILE A 367 6.30 -7.66 -27.85
C ILE A 367 6.54 -9.15 -28.10
N CYS A 368 6.08 -9.71 -29.22
CA CYS A 368 6.31 -11.11 -29.57
C CYS A 368 7.81 -11.45 -29.72
N GLN A 369 8.64 -10.49 -30.13
CA GLN A 369 10.09 -10.67 -30.22
C GLN A 369 10.78 -10.62 -28.84
N GLN A 370 10.28 -9.78 -27.93
CA GLN A 370 10.85 -9.58 -26.60
C GLN A 370 10.41 -10.63 -25.57
N LEU A 371 9.19 -11.17 -25.67
CA LEU A 371 8.65 -12.12 -24.71
C LEU A 371 9.46 -13.43 -24.57
N PRO A 372 9.94 -14.09 -25.64
CA PRO A 372 10.63 -15.38 -25.52
C PRO A 372 11.88 -15.36 -24.63
N PRO A 373 12.84 -14.42 -24.77
CA PRO A 373 13.99 -14.38 -23.87
C PRO A 373 13.59 -14.12 -22.42
N SER A 374 12.68 -13.18 -22.15
CA SER A 374 12.21 -12.86 -20.79
C SER A 374 11.46 -14.02 -20.13
N ALA A 375 10.57 -14.69 -20.88
CA ALA A 375 9.82 -15.85 -20.38
C ALA A 375 10.74 -17.04 -20.07
N ARG A 376 11.73 -17.34 -20.93
CA ARG A 376 12.72 -18.39 -20.66
C ARG A 376 13.59 -18.07 -19.44
N ARG A 377 13.97 -16.81 -19.27
CA ARG A 377 14.70 -16.35 -18.08
C ARG A 377 13.88 -16.56 -16.82
N LEU A 378 12.58 -16.21 -16.84
CA LEU A 378 11.68 -16.46 -15.72
C LEU A 378 11.53 -17.96 -15.42
N GLN A 379 11.31 -18.81 -16.42
CA GLN A 379 11.25 -20.27 -16.23
C GLN A 379 12.54 -20.83 -15.62
N TYR A 380 13.70 -20.39 -16.12
CA TYR A 380 14.98 -20.82 -15.60
C TYR A 380 15.16 -20.47 -14.12
N LEU A 381 14.71 -19.29 -13.68
CA LEU A 381 14.75 -18.87 -12.28
C LEU A 381 13.74 -19.62 -11.42
N VAL A 382 12.55 -19.90 -11.95
CA VAL A 382 11.51 -20.69 -11.28
C VAL A 382 12.02 -22.10 -10.95
N VAL A 383 12.79 -22.73 -11.85
CA VAL A 383 13.43 -24.05 -11.61
C VAL A 383 14.43 -24.00 -10.44
N LYS A 384 15.00 -22.84 -10.13
CA LYS A 384 15.92 -22.68 -8.99
C LYS A 384 15.24 -22.48 -7.65
N ILE A 385 13.96 -22.10 -7.62
CA ILE A 385 13.22 -21.80 -6.38
C ILE A 385 13.34 -22.93 -5.33
N PRO A 386 13.20 -24.23 -5.67
CA PRO A 386 13.33 -25.32 -4.69
C PRO A 386 14.71 -25.42 -4.00
N SER A 387 15.75 -24.80 -4.57
CA SER A 387 17.10 -24.78 -3.97
C SER A 387 17.25 -23.71 -2.88
N VAL A 388 16.27 -22.81 -2.73
CA VAL A 388 16.28 -21.69 -1.78
C VAL A 388 14.95 -21.67 -1.02
N PRO A 389 14.84 -22.39 0.13
CA PRO A 389 13.58 -22.57 0.86
C PRO A 389 12.84 -21.28 1.20
N GLN A 390 13.57 -20.22 1.58
CA GLN A 390 13.00 -18.91 1.91
C GLN A 390 12.25 -18.28 0.73
N VAL A 391 12.70 -18.54 -0.51
CA VAL A 391 12.00 -18.11 -1.72
C VAL A 391 10.79 -19.01 -1.98
N GLN A 392 10.97 -20.33 -1.85
CA GLN A 392 9.93 -21.33 -2.08
C GLN A 392 8.71 -21.15 -1.18
N ASP A 393 8.91 -20.88 0.10
CA ASP A 393 7.84 -20.76 1.10
C ASP A 393 6.87 -19.63 0.76
N LEU A 394 7.37 -18.56 0.13
CA LEU A 394 6.59 -17.38 -0.24
C LEU A 394 6.19 -17.34 -1.71
N ASN A 395 6.89 -18.05 -2.59
CA ASN A 395 6.69 -18.00 -4.03
C ASN A 395 6.28 -19.37 -4.56
N PRO A 396 4.96 -19.67 -4.60
CA PRO A 396 4.50 -20.89 -5.23
C PRO A 396 4.91 -20.89 -6.71
N ILE A 397 5.46 -22.03 -7.15
CA ILE A 397 5.94 -22.24 -8.51
C ILE A 397 4.81 -22.10 -9.56
N PRO A 398 3.61 -22.70 -9.39
CA PRO A 398 2.63 -22.75 -10.47
C PRO A 398 2.19 -21.38 -11.00
N PRO A 399 1.95 -20.34 -10.17
CA PRO A 399 1.63 -19.01 -10.69
C PRO A 399 2.74 -18.37 -11.54
N LEU A 400 4.00 -18.54 -11.16
CA LEU A 400 5.15 -17.95 -11.88
C LEU A 400 5.41 -18.71 -13.19
N ASP A 401 5.37 -20.04 -13.13
CA ASP A 401 5.52 -20.89 -14.30
C ASP A 401 4.36 -20.71 -15.29
N GLY A 402 3.13 -20.55 -14.78
CA GLY A 402 1.95 -20.25 -15.59
C GLY A 402 2.08 -18.93 -16.35
N LEU A 403 2.57 -17.87 -15.69
CA LEU A 403 2.83 -16.59 -16.35
C LEU A 403 3.89 -16.72 -17.46
N ALA A 404 4.99 -17.41 -17.18
CA ALA A 404 6.05 -17.61 -18.16
C ALA A 404 5.59 -18.47 -19.36
N SER A 405 4.77 -19.50 -19.09
CA SER A 405 4.20 -20.36 -20.13
C SER A 405 3.21 -19.60 -21.02
N GLN A 406 2.37 -18.77 -20.41
CA GLN A 406 1.48 -17.86 -21.15
C GLN A 406 2.29 -16.88 -22.02
N ALA A 407 3.39 -16.33 -21.49
CA ALA A 407 4.26 -15.42 -22.24
C ALA A 407 4.90 -16.09 -23.46
N LEU A 408 5.31 -17.36 -23.35
CA LEU A 408 5.81 -18.13 -24.49
C LEU A 408 4.72 -18.38 -25.54
N SER A 409 3.51 -18.76 -25.12
CA SER A 409 2.37 -18.94 -26.02
C SER A 409 1.98 -17.64 -26.72
N ALA A 410 1.99 -16.52 -25.99
CA ALA A 410 1.68 -15.20 -26.52
C ALA A 410 2.68 -14.76 -27.61
N ALA A 411 3.93 -15.19 -27.51
CA ALA A 411 4.98 -14.81 -28.44
C ALA A 411 4.90 -15.49 -29.82
N GLU A 412 4.02 -16.48 -30.00
CA GLU A 412 3.88 -17.21 -31.28
C GLU A 412 3.44 -16.30 -32.44
N SER A 413 2.52 -15.36 -32.16
CA SER A 413 2.01 -14.40 -33.15
C SER A 413 1.24 -13.26 -32.47
N PRO A 414 1.02 -12.12 -33.16
CA PRO A 414 0.14 -11.07 -32.67
C PRO A 414 -1.27 -11.56 -32.30
N ALA A 415 -1.89 -12.42 -33.10
CA ALA A 415 -3.17 -13.05 -32.76
C ALA A 415 -3.12 -13.81 -31.43
N ARG A 416 -2.08 -14.63 -31.21
CA ARG A 416 -1.89 -15.39 -29.97
C ARG A 416 -1.61 -14.49 -28.76
N LEU A 417 -0.88 -13.40 -28.95
CA LEU A 417 -0.66 -12.39 -27.91
C LEU A 417 -1.99 -11.79 -27.45
N ILE A 418 -2.83 -11.35 -28.40
CA ILE A 418 -4.14 -10.76 -28.12
C ILE A 418 -5.04 -11.76 -27.38
N GLU A 419 -5.13 -12.99 -27.88
CA GLU A 419 -5.92 -14.06 -27.25
C GLU A 419 -5.44 -14.35 -25.82
N THR A 420 -4.12 -14.50 -25.63
CA THR A 420 -3.53 -14.84 -24.33
C THR A 420 -3.80 -13.75 -23.30
N VAL A 421 -3.61 -12.48 -23.67
CA VAL A 421 -3.80 -11.35 -22.76
C VAL A 421 -5.28 -11.22 -22.36
N ILE A 422 -6.21 -11.40 -23.29
CA ILE A 422 -7.65 -11.36 -23.00
C ILE A 422 -8.10 -12.56 -22.16
N SER A 423 -7.60 -13.77 -22.46
CA SER A 423 -7.88 -14.95 -21.63
C SER A 423 -7.37 -14.73 -20.21
N ARG A 424 -6.14 -14.23 -20.05
CA ARG A 424 -5.58 -13.92 -18.74
C ARG A 424 -6.41 -12.87 -18.00
N HIS A 425 -6.82 -11.80 -18.67
CA HIS A 425 -7.69 -10.80 -18.07
C HIS A 425 -8.99 -11.42 -17.53
N ARG A 426 -9.64 -12.25 -18.34
CA ARG A 426 -10.84 -13.01 -17.94
C ARG A 426 -10.57 -13.87 -16.72
N ASP A 427 -9.51 -14.67 -16.74
CA ASP A 427 -9.16 -15.61 -15.67
C ASP A 427 -8.82 -14.91 -14.35
N VAL A 428 -8.32 -13.67 -14.43
CA VAL A 428 -8.03 -12.83 -13.25
C VAL A 428 -9.29 -12.16 -12.70
N GLN A 429 -10.20 -11.67 -13.57
CA GLN A 429 -11.40 -10.95 -13.13
C GLN A 429 -12.52 -11.88 -12.65
N ASN A 430 -12.70 -13.04 -13.28
CA ASN A 430 -13.79 -13.97 -13.00
C ASN A 430 -13.83 -14.43 -11.52
N PRO A 431 -12.72 -14.92 -10.92
CA PRO A 431 -12.73 -15.34 -9.51
C PRO A 431 -13.03 -14.18 -8.55
N LYS A 432 -12.69 -12.94 -8.95
CA LYS A 432 -12.97 -11.71 -8.18
C LYS A 432 -14.41 -11.24 -8.31
N ARG A 433 -15.24 -11.92 -9.13
CA ARG A 433 -16.60 -11.49 -9.52
C ARG A 433 -16.63 -10.05 -10.04
N LYS A 434 -15.53 -9.62 -10.67
CA LYS A 434 -15.42 -8.31 -11.33
C LYS A 434 -15.74 -8.48 -12.82
N GLY A 435 -16.37 -7.48 -13.42
CA GLY A 435 -16.57 -7.44 -14.87
C GLY A 435 -15.23 -7.29 -15.59
N MET A 436 -15.12 -7.89 -16.79
CA MET A 436 -14.01 -7.60 -17.70
C MET A 436 -14.11 -6.16 -18.18
N TRP A 437 -12.97 -5.54 -18.48
CA TRP A 437 -12.92 -4.17 -19.00
C TRP A 437 -13.26 -4.11 -20.49
N ILE A 438 -13.08 -5.23 -21.19
CA ILE A 438 -13.46 -5.43 -22.57
C ILE A 438 -14.52 -6.53 -22.58
N GLU A 439 -15.75 -6.20 -22.96
CA GLU A 439 -16.81 -7.17 -23.20
C GLU A 439 -16.56 -7.87 -24.55
N LEU A 440 -16.66 -9.19 -24.54
CA LEU A 440 -16.33 -10.03 -25.70
C LEU A 440 -17.60 -10.44 -26.43
N GLY A 441 -17.61 -10.19 -27.73
CA GLY A 441 -18.66 -10.58 -28.69
C GLY A 441 -18.08 -10.60 -30.10
N GLU A 442 -18.94 -10.50 -31.13
CA GLU A 442 -18.48 -10.32 -32.52
C GLU A 442 -17.59 -9.09 -32.65
N ARG A 443 -18.02 -7.97 -32.03
CA ARG A 443 -17.19 -6.79 -31.80
C ARG A 443 -16.91 -6.69 -30.30
N TRP A 444 -15.63 -6.54 -29.97
CA TRP A 444 -15.21 -6.27 -28.59
C TRP A 444 -15.60 -4.86 -28.21
N THR A 445 -16.14 -4.70 -27.01
CA THR A 445 -16.63 -3.41 -26.51
C THR A 445 -15.88 -3.01 -25.25
N LEU A 446 -15.26 -1.82 -25.28
CA LEU A 446 -14.60 -1.23 -24.12
C LEU A 446 -15.63 -0.66 -23.14
N LEU A 447 -15.56 -1.09 -21.88
CA LEU A 447 -16.43 -0.56 -20.84
C LEU A 447 -16.05 0.88 -20.46
N PRO A 448 -17.04 1.75 -20.11
CA PRO A 448 -16.76 3.12 -19.71
C PRO A 448 -15.78 3.22 -18.54
N GLY A 449 -14.82 4.15 -18.66
CA GLY A 449 -13.84 4.43 -17.60
C GLY A 449 -12.54 3.61 -17.67
N PHE A 450 -12.42 2.67 -18.62
CA PHE A 450 -11.22 1.84 -18.79
C PHE A 450 -10.42 2.14 -20.07
N GLY A 451 -10.76 3.22 -20.78
CA GLY A 451 -10.06 3.60 -22.00
C GLY A 451 -8.65 4.14 -21.76
N TRP A 452 -7.80 4.01 -22.78
CA TRP A 452 -6.45 4.54 -22.80
C TRP A 452 -6.39 5.72 -23.76
N ALA A 453 -6.51 6.93 -23.20
CA ALA A 453 -6.69 8.17 -23.95
C ALA A 453 -5.37 8.84 -24.41
N ALA A 454 -4.25 8.11 -24.44
CA ALA A 454 -2.99 8.66 -24.93
C ALA A 454 -2.99 8.83 -26.47
N ASP A 455 -2.33 9.87 -26.97
CA ASP A 455 -2.25 10.17 -28.40
C ASP A 455 -1.54 9.09 -29.25
N ALA A 456 -0.76 8.23 -28.61
CA ALA A 456 0.02 7.18 -29.26
C ALA A 456 -0.17 5.83 -28.53
N PRO A 457 -0.02 4.70 -29.25
CA PRO A 457 -0.05 3.39 -28.61
C PRO A 457 1.08 3.26 -27.59
N PRO A 458 0.93 2.39 -26.57
CA PRO A 458 1.97 2.18 -25.57
C PRO A 458 3.25 1.67 -26.24
N LYS A 459 4.39 2.14 -25.75
CA LYS A 459 5.69 1.63 -26.19
C LYS A 459 5.95 0.27 -25.55
N PRO A 460 6.50 -0.69 -26.30
CA PRO A 460 6.87 -2.01 -25.77
C PRO A 460 8.21 -1.92 -25.03
N GLU A 461 8.27 -1.07 -24.00
CA GLU A 461 9.43 -0.86 -23.15
C GLU A 461 9.29 -1.68 -21.87
N VAL A 462 10.39 -2.29 -21.42
CA VAL A 462 10.43 -2.96 -20.13
C VAL A 462 10.47 -1.91 -19.03
N VAL A 463 9.46 -1.93 -18.17
CA VAL A 463 9.34 -1.06 -17.01
C VAL A 463 8.90 -1.88 -15.82
N TYR A 464 9.39 -1.55 -14.62
CA TYR A 464 8.83 -2.11 -13.39
C TYR A 464 7.46 -1.49 -13.16
N LEU A 465 6.42 -2.31 -13.33
CA LEU A 465 5.02 -1.99 -13.03
C LEU A 465 4.78 -1.98 -11.52
N HIS A 466 5.45 -2.88 -10.80
CA HIS A 466 5.25 -3.06 -9.37
C HIS A 466 6.43 -2.54 -8.56
N THR A 467 6.16 -2.23 -7.29
CA THR A 467 7.20 -1.82 -6.35
C THR A 467 7.71 -2.99 -5.54
N PHE A 468 9.03 -3.00 -5.31
CA PHE A 468 9.73 -3.97 -4.48
C PHE A 468 10.14 -3.37 -3.13
N ARG A 469 9.45 -2.31 -2.71
CA ARG A 469 9.50 -1.70 -1.38
C ARG A 469 10.83 -1.01 -1.06
N VAL A 470 11.72 -0.79 -2.03
CA VAL A 470 12.98 -0.04 -1.81
C VAL A 470 12.69 1.39 -1.32
N PRO A 471 11.78 2.17 -1.94
CA PRO A 471 11.44 3.50 -1.44
C PRO A 471 10.85 3.47 -0.01
N ASN A 472 10.05 2.45 0.30
CA ASN A 472 9.48 2.25 1.64
C ASN A 472 10.57 1.96 2.68
N ALA A 473 11.51 1.08 2.36
CA ALA A 473 12.67 0.78 3.20
C ALA A 473 13.53 2.02 3.43
N TYR A 474 13.81 2.82 2.39
CA TYR A 474 14.51 4.10 2.56
C TYR A 474 13.74 5.10 3.43
N SER A 475 12.40 5.10 3.36
CA SER A 475 11.57 5.94 4.24
C SER A 475 11.77 5.55 5.72
N PHE A 476 11.83 4.23 6.00
CA PHE A 476 12.14 3.72 7.33
C PHE A 476 13.57 4.07 7.76
N LEU A 477 14.57 3.82 6.92
CA LEU A 477 15.97 4.14 7.20
C LEU A 477 16.21 5.63 7.43
N GLY A 478 15.49 6.49 6.70
CA GLY A 478 15.53 7.94 6.86
C GLY A 478 15.02 8.39 8.22
N GLU A 479 13.80 7.98 8.60
CA GLU A 479 13.19 8.36 9.89
C GLU A 479 13.88 7.72 11.09
N LEU A 480 14.50 6.55 10.90
CA LEU A 480 15.34 5.92 11.89
C LEU A 480 16.77 6.46 11.90
N GLY A 481 17.15 7.40 11.03
CA GLY A 481 18.46 8.05 11.03
C GLY A 481 19.64 7.14 10.65
N LEU A 482 19.44 6.18 9.74
CA LEU A 482 20.44 5.22 9.28
C LEU A 482 21.02 5.53 7.89
N ALA A 483 20.27 6.22 7.03
CA ALA A 483 20.72 6.54 5.67
C ALA A 483 20.98 8.04 5.43
N GLY A 484 20.80 8.89 6.46
CA GLY A 484 20.92 10.36 6.30
C GLY A 484 20.03 10.90 5.19
N MET A 485 18.87 10.28 4.97
CA MET A 485 18.02 10.48 3.81
C MET A 485 16.64 10.97 4.23
N GLU A 486 16.13 11.97 3.53
CA GLU A 486 14.70 12.24 3.48
C GLU A 486 14.17 11.71 2.16
N VAL A 487 13.18 10.82 2.23
CA VAL A 487 12.41 10.42 1.04
C VAL A 487 11.37 11.52 0.79
N PRO A 488 11.49 12.32 -0.29
CA PRO A 488 10.53 13.37 -0.60
C PRO A 488 9.14 12.77 -0.87
N ASP A 489 8.10 13.58 -0.75
CA ASP A 489 6.76 13.23 -1.22
C ASP A 489 6.78 13.26 -2.76
N GLY A 490 7.34 12.21 -3.37
CA GLY A 490 7.39 12.07 -4.83
C GLY A 490 6.05 11.68 -5.46
N GLU A 491 5.01 11.43 -4.67
CA GLU A 491 3.65 11.12 -5.12
C GLU A 491 2.70 11.10 -3.93
N ALA A 492 1.76 12.05 -3.94
CA ALA A 492 0.36 11.83 -3.63
C ALA A 492 -0.35 11.70 -4.98
#